data_AF-A0A7C9E491-F1
#
_entry.id   AF-A0A7C9E491-F1
#
_cell.length_a   1.000
_cell.length_b   1.000
_cell.length_c   1.000
_cell.angle_alpha   90.00
_cell.angle_beta   90.00
_cell.angle_gamma   90.00
#
_symmetry.space_group_name_H-M   'P 1'
#
loop_
_entity.id
_entity.type
_entity.pdbx_description
1 polymer ?
#
loop_
_entity_poly.entity_id
_entity_poly.type
_entity_poly.pdbx_seq_one_letter_code
_entity_poly.pdbx_strand_id
1 'polypeptide(L)'
;MCIFLLNSFTLPGDKALAVYVQSPGSAFVYCGAVTLSRPSAVLSLLWPEPGSQSQFQLTADGAPLSAKIGISVEDLTSLPSLDVAAEKKIEHIALKVGENLFNFMQSFCGVDGSKLVVPMDILDRWFKKFQERAKRDPEYLKSFTL
;
A
#
# COMPACT_ATOMS: atom_id res chain seq x y z
N MET A 1 -6.51 2.01 10.32
CA MET A 1 -7.87 2.23 10.86
C MET A 1 -8.56 0.90 11.00
N CYS A 2 -9.26 0.65 12.11
CA CYS A 2 -10.03 -0.57 12.30
C CYS A 2 -11.51 -0.30 11.99
N ILE A 3 -12.13 -1.16 11.18
CA ILE A 3 -13.57 -1.12 10.89
C ILE A 3 -14.17 -2.51 11.12
N PHE A 4 -15.37 -2.57 11.67
CA PHE A 4 -16.08 -3.81 11.92
C PHE A 4 -17.60 -3.61 11.92
N LEU A 5 -18.33 -4.66 11.53
CA LEU A 5 -19.78 -4.72 11.60
C LEU A 5 -20.21 -5.15 13.02
N LEU A 6 -21.24 -4.51 13.54
CA LEU A 6 -21.86 -4.90 14.81
C LEU A 6 -22.88 -6.01 14.56
N ASN A 7 -22.98 -6.97 15.49
CA ASN A 7 -23.81 -8.17 15.36
C ASN A 7 -25.31 -7.91 15.10
N SER A 8 -25.81 -6.69 15.35
CA SER A 8 -27.19 -6.29 15.09
C SER A 8 -27.45 -5.78 13.67
N PHE A 9 -26.41 -5.62 12.84
CA PHE A 9 -26.52 -5.11 11.48
C PHE A 9 -25.99 -6.14 10.48
N THR A 10 -26.88 -6.67 9.64
CA THR A 10 -26.52 -7.58 8.55
C THR A 10 -26.58 -6.83 7.22
N LEU A 11 -25.48 -6.83 6.48
CA LEU A 11 -25.49 -6.46 5.07
C LEU A 11 -26.19 -7.57 4.26
N PRO A 12 -26.84 -7.27 3.14
CA PRO A 12 -27.18 -8.29 2.16
C PRO A 12 -25.91 -9.03 1.68
N GLY A 13 -26.04 -10.31 1.29
CA GLY A 13 -24.88 -11.17 0.98
C GLY A 13 -24.07 -10.75 -0.25
N ASP A 14 -24.68 -9.97 -1.15
CA ASP A 14 -24.10 -9.38 -2.34
C ASP A 14 -23.57 -7.95 -2.12
N LYS A 15 -23.71 -7.41 -0.91
CA LYS A 15 -23.28 -6.05 -0.56
C LYS A 15 -22.03 -6.06 0.32
N ALA A 16 -21.34 -4.93 0.29
CA ALA A 16 -20.19 -4.64 1.12
C ALA A 16 -20.30 -3.23 1.72
N LEU A 17 -19.70 -3.05 2.88
CA LEU A 17 -19.54 -1.74 3.50
C LEU A 17 -18.22 -1.14 3.03
N ALA A 18 -18.30 -0.28 2.03
CA ALA A 18 -17.18 0.42 1.41
C ALA A 18 -16.71 1.58 2.30
N VAL A 19 -15.38 1.72 2.39
CA VAL A 19 -14.69 2.73 3.17
C VAL A 19 -13.95 3.68 2.25
N TYR A 20 -14.19 4.97 2.47
CA TYR A 20 -13.54 6.07 1.77
C TYR A 20 -12.86 7.01 2.75
N VAL A 21 -11.81 7.68 2.30
CA VAL A 21 -11.12 8.73 3.05
C VAL A 21 -11.06 10.02 2.26
N GLN A 22 -11.11 11.14 2.98
CA GLN A 22 -10.94 12.47 2.40
C GLN A 22 -10.00 13.29 3.28
N SER A 23 -8.92 13.81 2.69
CA SER A 23 -8.13 14.89 3.29
C SER A 23 -8.78 16.25 2.98
N PRO A 24 -8.54 17.31 3.77
CA PRO A 24 -9.18 18.60 3.54
C PRO A 24 -8.95 19.11 2.10
N GLY A 25 -10.02 19.50 1.41
CA GLY A 25 -9.98 19.99 0.04
C GLY A 25 -9.79 18.92 -1.05
N SER A 26 -9.70 17.63 -0.70
CA SER A 26 -9.62 16.53 -1.67
C SER A 26 -10.98 15.87 -1.95
N ALA A 27 -11.04 15.01 -2.95
CA ALA A 27 -12.17 14.09 -3.16
C ALA A 27 -12.08 12.88 -2.22
N PHE A 28 -13.21 12.18 -2.01
CA PHE A 28 -13.20 10.90 -1.34
C PHE A 28 -12.49 9.84 -2.20
N VAL A 29 -11.59 9.07 -1.57
CA VAL A 29 -10.85 7.99 -2.20
C VAL A 29 -11.16 6.67 -1.51
N TYR A 30 -11.48 5.65 -2.30
CA TYR A 30 -11.79 4.31 -1.82
C TYR A 30 -10.55 3.65 -1.20
N CYS A 31 -10.73 3.00 -0.05
CA CYS A 31 -9.67 2.33 0.71
C CYS A 31 -9.83 0.81 0.82
N GLY A 32 -11.08 0.34 0.85
CA GLY A 32 -11.38 -1.07 1.08
C GLY A 32 -12.78 -1.26 1.61
N ALA A 33 -13.12 -2.49 1.99
CA ALA A 33 -14.45 -2.81 2.48
C ALA A 33 -14.46 -3.99 3.47
N VAL A 34 -15.56 -4.08 4.21
CA VAL A 34 -15.94 -5.26 5.00
C VAL A 34 -17.23 -5.87 4.47
N THR A 35 -17.37 -7.17 4.63
CA THR A 35 -18.52 -7.96 4.15
C THR A 35 -19.05 -8.82 5.28
N LEU A 36 -20.16 -9.53 5.08
CA LEU A 36 -20.62 -10.54 6.05
C LEU A 36 -19.58 -11.65 6.28
N SER A 37 -18.90 -12.11 5.24
CA SER A 37 -17.88 -13.17 5.32
C SER A 37 -16.57 -12.67 5.93
N ARG A 38 -16.31 -11.36 5.86
CA ARG A 38 -15.16 -10.68 6.45
C ARG A 38 -15.62 -9.43 7.20
N PRO A 39 -16.21 -9.59 8.40
CA PRO A 39 -16.95 -8.53 9.10
C PRO A 39 -16.08 -7.47 9.74
N SER A 40 -14.75 -7.63 9.71
CA SER A 40 -13.81 -6.64 10.23
C SER A 40 -12.53 -6.60 9.39
N ALA A 41 -11.87 -5.44 9.40
CA ALA A 41 -10.59 -5.25 8.74
C ALA A 41 -9.79 -4.12 9.43
N VAL A 42 -8.46 -4.23 9.34
CA VAL A 42 -7.53 -3.13 9.64
C VAL A 42 -7.03 -2.58 8.32
N LEU A 43 -7.54 -1.41 7.92
CA LEU A 43 -7.20 -0.76 6.66
C LEU A 43 -6.13 0.30 6.88
N SER A 44 -5.04 0.21 6.12
CA SER A 44 -4.06 1.31 6.01
C SER A 44 -4.68 2.43 5.18
N LEU A 45 -4.79 3.63 5.76
CA LEU A 45 -5.42 4.76 5.10
C LEU A 45 -4.41 5.48 4.22
N LEU A 46 -4.59 5.37 2.90
CA LEU A 46 -3.82 6.13 1.93
C LEU A 46 -4.50 7.48 1.72
N TRP A 47 -4.09 8.47 2.51
CA TRP A 47 -4.68 9.80 2.44
C TRP A 47 -4.35 10.46 1.10
N PRO A 48 -5.36 10.98 0.36
CA PRO A 48 -5.10 11.75 -0.85
C PRO A 48 -4.36 13.04 -0.52
N GLU A 49 -3.58 13.52 -1.47
CA GLU A 49 -2.95 14.83 -1.33
C GLU A 49 -4.02 15.91 -1.13
N PRO A 50 -3.81 16.83 -0.18
CA PRO A 50 -4.75 17.91 0.01
C PRO A 50 -4.86 18.79 -1.22
N GLY A 51 -6.07 19.28 -1.50
CA GLY A 51 -6.30 20.13 -2.66
C GLY A 51 -5.46 21.41 -2.60
N SER A 52 -4.81 21.75 -3.71
CA SER A 52 -3.98 22.96 -3.89
C SER A 52 -4.75 24.28 -3.75
N GLN A 53 -6.09 24.24 -3.64
CA GLN A 53 -6.93 25.41 -3.41
C GLN A 53 -6.94 25.91 -1.96
N SER A 54 -6.36 25.15 -1.03
CA SER A 54 -6.11 25.60 0.32
C SER A 54 -4.61 25.58 0.57
N GLN A 55 -3.95 26.74 0.46
CA GLN A 55 -2.63 26.91 1.08
C GLN A 55 -2.78 26.51 2.55
N PHE A 56 -2.18 25.38 2.93
CA PHE A 56 -2.13 24.90 4.32
C PHE A 56 -1.22 25.83 5.14
N GLN A 57 -1.71 27.04 5.42
CA GLN A 57 -1.11 27.92 6.39
C GLN A 57 -1.53 27.41 7.78
N LEU A 58 -0.61 26.70 8.44
CA LEU A 58 -0.65 26.43 9.88
C LEU A 58 -0.48 27.77 10.62
N THR A 59 -1.49 28.62 10.62
CA THR A 59 -1.55 29.78 11.51
C THR A 59 -2.21 29.36 12.82
N ALA A 60 -1.73 29.90 13.94
CA ALA A 60 -2.22 29.54 15.28
C ALA A 60 -3.72 29.85 15.50
N ASP A 61 -4.35 30.66 14.63
CA ASP A 61 -5.76 31.05 14.65
C ASP A 61 -6.61 30.38 13.54
N GLY A 62 -6.06 29.40 12.80
CA GLY A 62 -6.77 28.71 11.73
C GLY A 62 -7.82 27.72 12.25
N ALA A 63 -8.98 27.63 11.58
CA ALA A 63 -9.97 26.60 11.85
C ALA A 63 -9.35 25.19 11.69
N PRO A 64 -9.65 24.22 12.58
CA PRO A 64 -9.03 22.91 12.54
C PRO A 64 -9.38 22.17 11.25
N LEU A 65 -8.32 21.74 10.55
CA LEU A 65 -8.41 20.93 9.35
C LEU A 65 -8.90 19.52 9.71
N SER A 66 -10.05 19.11 9.18
CA SER A 66 -10.68 17.82 9.49
C SER A 66 -10.62 16.87 8.30
N ALA A 67 -10.00 15.71 8.52
CA ALA A 67 -10.11 14.57 7.63
C ALA A 67 -11.43 13.83 7.87
N LYS A 68 -12.01 13.25 6.81
CA LYS A 68 -13.30 12.55 6.90
C LYS A 68 -13.18 11.10 6.46
N ILE A 69 -13.96 10.25 7.12
CA ILE A 69 -14.17 8.86 6.73
C ILE A 69 -15.58 8.76 6.14
N GLY A 70 -15.67 8.33 4.89
CA GLY A 70 -16.91 8.05 4.19
C GLY A 70 -17.23 6.57 4.25
N ILE A 71 -18.50 6.23 4.49
CA ILE A 71 -18.97 4.85 4.56
C ILE A 71 -20.17 4.73 3.63
N SER A 72 -20.17 3.72 2.76
CA SER A 72 -21.21 3.46 1.78
C SER A 72 -21.54 1.97 1.72
N VAL A 73 -22.80 1.62 1.42
CA VAL A 73 -23.18 0.24 1.11
C VAL A 73 -23.20 0.08 -0.39
N GLU A 74 -22.36 -0.80 -0.92
CA GLU A 74 -22.15 -0.98 -2.35
C GLU A 74 -22.23 -2.45 -2.74
N ASP A 75 -22.43 -2.71 -4.03
CA ASP A 75 -22.36 -4.05 -4.59
C ASP A 75 -20.94 -4.61 -4.48
N LEU A 76 -20.80 -5.83 -3.99
CA LEU A 76 -19.48 -6.46 -3.80
C LEU A 76 -18.72 -6.56 -5.14
N THR A 77 -19.44 -6.74 -6.25
CA THR A 77 -18.86 -6.87 -7.58
C THR A 77 -18.41 -5.54 -8.20
N SER A 78 -18.86 -4.39 -7.69
CA SER A 78 -18.43 -3.08 -8.19
C SER A 78 -17.17 -2.57 -7.51
N LEU A 79 -16.77 -3.20 -6.40
CA LEU A 79 -15.60 -2.79 -5.64
C LEU A 79 -14.31 -3.34 -6.25
N PRO A 80 -13.24 -2.52 -6.34
CA PRO A 80 -11.99 -2.96 -6.97
C PRO A 80 -11.26 -4.02 -6.13
N SER A 81 -11.17 -3.82 -4.82
CA SER A 81 -10.58 -4.79 -3.89
C SER A 81 -11.00 -4.50 -2.45
N LEU A 82 -10.98 -5.52 -1.59
CA LEU A 82 -11.39 -5.35 -0.19
C LEU A 82 -10.34 -4.64 0.67
N ASP A 83 -9.10 -4.49 0.19
CA ASP A 83 -8.00 -3.77 0.85
C ASP A 83 -7.02 -3.21 -0.20
N VAL A 84 -7.24 -1.96 -0.60
CA VAL A 84 -6.46 -1.29 -1.66
C VAL A 84 -5.00 -1.10 -1.25
N ALA A 85 -4.76 -0.83 0.04
CA ALA A 85 -3.41 -0.57 0.51
C ALA A 85 -2.57 -1.85 0.56
N ALA A 86 -3.17 -2.98 0.93
CA ALA A 86 -2.50 -4.28 0.89
C ALA A 86 -2.08 -4.65 -0.55
N GLU A 87 -2.91 -4.40 -1.56
CA GLU A 87 -2.55 -4.67 -2.96
C GLU A 87 -1.40 -3.78 -3.44
N LYS A 88 -1.47 -2.47 -3.21
CA LYS A 88 -0.38 -1.55 -3.56
C LYS A 88 0.92 -1.89 -2.84
N LYS A 89 0.84 -2.42 -1.62
CA LYS A 89 2.01 -2.88 -0.86
C LYS A 89 2.70 -4.04 -1.57
N ILE A 90 1.96 -4.98 -2.15
CA ILE A 90 2.53 -6.11 -2.89
C ILE A 90 3.29 -5.61 -4.13
N GLU A 91 2.68 -4.68 -4.88
CA GLU A 91 3.33 -4.06 -6.04
C GLU A 91 4.63 -3.35 -5.64
N HIS A 92 4.59 -2.56 -4.57
CA HIS A 92 5.76 -1.84 -4.07
C HIS A 92 6.90 -2.78 -3.65
N ILE A 93 6.58 -3.89 -2.98
CA ILE A 93 7.57 -4.91 -2.61
C ILE A 93 8.25 -5.46 -3.86
N ALA A 94 7.48 -5.79 -4.90
CA ALA A 94 8.03 -6.34 -6.14
C ALA A 94 9.02 -5.36 -6.81
N LEU A 95 8.68 -4.06 -6.86
CA LEU A 95 9.57 -3.02 -7.37
C LEU A 95 10.85 -2.90 -6.54
N LYS A 96 10.74 -2.93 -5.21
CA LYS A 96 11.90 -2.84 -4.30
C LYS A 96 12.80 -4.07 -4.39
N VAL A 97 12.25 -5.25 -4.64
CA VAL A 97 13.03 -6.46 -4.91
C VAL A 97 13.80 -6.32 -6.23
N GLY A 98 13.16 -5.80 -7.27
CA GLY A 98 13.82 -5.50 -8.55
C GLY A 98 14.95 -4.47 -8.41
N GLU A 99 14.71 -3.39 -7.66
CA GLU A 99 15.72 -2.37 -7.35
C GLU A 99 16.90 -2.97 -6.58
N ASN A 100 16.63 -3.85 -5.61
CA ASN A 100 17.67 -4.56 -4.87
C ASN A 100 18.53 -5.44 -5.77
N LEU A 101 17.91 -6.18 -6.69
CA LEU A 101 18.62 -6.98 -7.68
C LEU A 101 19.49 -6.10 -8.58
N PHE A 102 18.94 -5.00 -9.10
CA PHE A 102 19.67 -4.07 -9.96
C PHE A 102 20.89 -3.48 -9.26
N ASN A 103 20.72 -3.01 -8.02
CA ASN A 103 21.82 -2.50 -7.19
C ASN A 103 22.88 -3.56 -6.92
N PHE A 104 22.46 -4.82 -6.71
CA PHE A 104 23.40 -5.93 -6.59
C PHE A 104 24.19 -6.13 -7.88
N MET A 105 23.54 -6.19 -9.04
CA MET A 105 24.22 -6.33 -10.33
C MET A 105 25.22 -5.20 -10.58
N GLN A 106 24.84 -3.94 -10.30
CA GLN A 106 25.73 -2.78 -10.40
C GLN A 106 27.00 -2.91 -9.55
N SER A 107 26.91 -3.53 -8.37
CA SER A 107 28.08 -3.69 -7.49
C SER A 107 29.18 -4.61 -8.06
N PHE A 108 28.86 -5.44 -9.06
CA PHE A 108 29.83 -6.32 -9.75
C PHE A 108 30.25 -5.79 -11.13
N CYS A 109 29.84 -4.58 -11.50
CA CYS A 109 30.10 -4.04 -12.83
C CYS A 109 31.49 -3.42 -12.97
N GLY A 110 32.18 -3.77 -14.05
CA GLY A 110 33.04 -2.84 -14.77
C GLY A 110 32.18 -2.10 -15.80
N VAL A 111 32.31 -0.77 -15.90
CA VAL A 111 31.55 0.01 -16.87
C VAL A 111 32.25 -0.08 -18.23
N ASP A 112 31.65 -0.77 -19.20
CA ASP A 112 32.12 -0.79 -20.60
C ASP A 112 31.11 -0.01 -21.47
N GLY A 113 31.30 1.30 -21.54
CA GLY A 113 30.41 2.21 -22.26
C GLY A 113 28.98 2.20 -21.69
N SER A 114 27.99 1.84 -22.52
CA SER A 114 26.56 1.82 -22.18
C SER A 114 26.03 0.46 -21.74
N LYS A 115 26.89 -0.57 -21.62
CA LYS A 115 26.48 -1.94 -21.30
C LYS A 115 26.86 -2.32 -19.88
N LEU A 116 25.94 -3.00 -19.22
CA LEU A 116 26.16 -3.60 -17.92
C LEU A 116 26.78 -5.00 -18.11
N VAL A 117 28.09 -5.13 -17.88
CA VAL A 117 28.77 -6.43 -17.97
C VAL A 117 28.80 -7.06 -16.58
N VAL A 118 28.14 -8.21 -16.47
CA VAL A 118 28.03 -8.98 -15.23
C VAL A 118 28.42 -10.44 -15.47
N PRO A 119 28.95 -11.14 -14.46
CA PRO A 119 29.16 -12.58 -14.51
C PRO A 119 27.87 -13.33 -14.86
N MET A 120 27.96 -14.42 -15.62
CA MET A 120 26.78 -15.21 -16.02
C MET A 120 26.02 -15.80 -14.82
N ASP A 121 26.68 -16.00 -13.69
CA ASP A 121 26.12 -16.55 -12.45
C ASP A 121 25.60 -15.47 -11.48
N ILE A 122 25.50 -14.20 -11.92
CA ILE A 122 25.13 -13.08 -11.04
C ILE A 122 23.75 -13.24 -10.40
N LEU A 123 22.78 -13.77 -11.15
CA LEU A 123 21.42 -13.98 -10.68
C LEU A 123 21.39 -15.07 -9.59
N ASP A 124 22.13 -16.17 -9.78
CA ASP A 124 22.23 -17.25 -8.80
C ASP A 124 22.89 -16.76 -7.50
N ARG A 125 23.95 -15.96 -7.62
CA ARG A 125 24.63 -15.35 -6.47
C ARG A 125 23.71 -14.42 -5.69
N TRP A 126 22.98 -13.55 -6.40
CA TRP A 126 22.00 -12.66 -5.77
C TRP A 126 20.93 -13.47 -5.06
N PHE A 127 20.35 -14.45 -5.75
CA PHE A 127 19.24 -15.24 -5.24
C PHE A 127 19.63 -16.03 -3.98
N LYS A 128 20.82 -16.67 -3.99
CA LYS A 128 21.35 -17.35 -2.81
C LYS A 128 21.54 -16.39 -1.63
N LYS A 129 22.14 -15.22 -1.86
CA LYS A 129 22.32 -14.18 -0.83
C LYS A 129 20.98 -13.69 -0.28
N PHE A 130 20.01 -13.46 -1.17
CA PHE A 130 18.67 -13.01 -0.80
C PHE A 130 17.95 -14.06 0.07
N GLN A 131 17.97 -15.32 -0.34
CA GLN A 131 17.38 -16.42 0.42
C GLN A 131 18.03 -16.63 1.79
N GLU A 132 19.37 -16.63 1.86
CA GLU A 132 20.09 -16.77 3.13
C GLU A 132 19.75 -15.65 4.10
N ARG A 133 19.67 -14.41 3.60
CA ARG A 133 19.29 -13.25 4.42
C ARG A 133 17.83 -13.30 4.86
N ALA A 134 16.91 -13.67 3.97
CA ALA A 134 15.49 -13.82 4.29
C ALA A 134 15.22 -14.94 5.31
N LYS A 135 16.02 -16.02 5.29
CA LYS A 135 15.94 -17.09 6.30
C LYS A 135 16.47 -16.67 7.66
N ARG A 136 17.56 -15.90 7.67
CA ARG A 136 18.26 -15.50 8.90
C ARG A 136 17.59 -14.33 9.61
N ASP A 137 16.97 -13.43 8.85
CA ASP A 137 16.34 -12.22 9.36
C ASP A 137 14.86 -12.18 8.91
N PRO A 138 13.92 -12.51 9.82
CA PRO A 138 12.48 -12.46 9.54
C PRO A 138 11.97 -11.06 9.15
N GLU A 139 12.68 -10.00 9.56
CA GLU A 139 12.31 -8.61 9.24
C GLU A 139 12.87 -8.15 7.90
N TYR A 140 13.80 -8.90 7.30
CA TYR A 140 14.43 -8.51 6.03
C TYR A 140 13.41 -8.31 4.92
N LEU A 141 12.41 -9.19 4.79
CA LEU A 141 11.36 -9.01 3.78
C LEU A 141 10.44 -7.82 4.08
N LYS A 142 10.30 -7.44 5.36
CA LYS A 142 9.52 -6.27 5.75
C LYS A 142 10.25 -4.96 5.43
N SER A 143 11.57 -4.96 5.29
CA SER A 143 12.28 -3.74 4.85
C SER A 143 11.93 -3.31 3.43
N PHE A 144 11.33 -4.20 2.62
CA PHE A 144 10.81 -3.89 1.29
C PHE A 144 9.42 -3.23 1.33
N THR A 145 8.88 -3.02 2.54
CA THR A 145 7.54 -2.47 2.76
C THR A 145 7.51 -1.04 3.31
N LEU A 146 8.69 -0.49 3.64
CA LEU A 146 8.89 0.84 4.23
C LEU A 146 9.29 1.87 3.16
#